data_AF-L1LEF8-F1
#
_entry.id   AF-L1LEF8-F1
#
_cell.length_a   1.000
_cell.length_b   1.000
_cell.length_c   1.000
_cell.angle_alpha   90.00
_cell.angle_beta   90.00
_cell.angle_gamma   90.00
#
_symmetry.space_group_name_H-M   'P 1'
#
loop_
_entity.id
_entity.type
_entity.pdbx_description
1 polymer ?
#
loop_
_entity_poly.entity_id
_entity_poly.type
_entity_poly.pdbx_seq_one_letter_code
_entity_poly.pdbx_strand_id
1 'polypeptide(L)'
;MNSVVLISMLVTVQLCYCATSGSYSSSNAVNEEEEEYNHAQKIPVTMDVSNLNPDWFYVESLESGLIDVHSGYFVDEIVDDDDVLWESSEGWRCTHAFIESSSTRTLLVMGFGKGKEYRYQALLKENGEWNEVPMIIASELSIAIGKERVQEQSAAQNIYNA
;
A
#
# COMPACT_ATOMS: atom_id res chain seq x y z
N MET A 1 -26.36 22.22 17.43
CA MET A 1 -24.94 21.96 17.75
C MET A 1 -24.72 20.48 17.56
N ASN A 2 -24.03 20.10 16.48
CA ASN A 2 -23.34 18.82 16.32
C ASN A 2 -22.36 19.05 15.16
N SER A 3 -21.11 19.31 15.51
CA SER A 3 -20.01 19.49 14.57
C SER A 3 -19.67 18.15 13.95
N VAL A 4 -19.96 17.97 12.67
CA VAL A 4 -19.38 16.91 11.86
C VAL A 4 -17.95 17.35 11.55
N VAL A 5 -16.98 16.75 12.23
CA VAL A 5 -15.57 16.94 11.95
C VAL A 5 -15.26 16.15 10.68
N LEU A 6 -15.36 16.81 9.52
CA LEU A 6 -14.81 16.35 8.26
C LEU A 6 -13.28 16.45 8.35
N ILE A 7 -12.62 15.40 8.86
CA ILE A 7 -11.17 15.25 8.69
C ILE A 7 -10.96 14.79 7.25
N SER A 8 -10.84 15.77 6.37
CA SER A 8 -10.31 15.62 5.02
C SER A 8 -8.85 15.19 5.12
N MET A 9 -8.58 13.89 5.25
CA MET A 9 -7.25 13.34 5.08
C MET A 9 -6.90 13.34 3.59
N LEU A 10 -6.41 14.49 3.12
CA LEU A 10 -5.53 14.56 1.96
C LEU A 10 -4.20 13.95 2.38
N VAL A 11 -4.09 12.62 2.34
CA VAL A 11 -2.77 11.97 2.30
C VAL A 11 -2.24 12.24 0.90
N THR A 12 -1.39 13.27 0.80
CA THR A 12 -0.57 13.52 -0.36
C THR A 12 0.33 12.31 -0.57
N VAL A 13 -0.09 11.37 -1.42
CA VAL A 13 0.82 10.40 -2.04
C VAL A 13 1.76 11.24 -2.88
N GLN A 14 2.91 11.58 -2.30
CA GLN A 14 3.95 12.34 -2.95
C GLN A 14 4.59 11.41 -3.99
N LEU A 15 4.04 11.48 -5.20
CA LEU A 15 4.58 10.83 -6.39
C LEU A 15 6.04 11.28 -6.56
N CYS A 16 6.99 10.41 -6.20
CA CYS A 16 8.39 10.53 -6.60
C CYS A 16 8.48 10.32 -8.12
N TYR A 17 8.13 11.36 -8.88
CA TYR A 17 8.57 11.52 -10.26
C TYR A 17 10.06 11.86 -10.24
N CYS A 18 10.91 10.86 -10.40
CA CYS A 18 12.29 11.06 -10.80
C CYS A 18 12.49 10.54 -12.23
N ALA A 19 12.45 11.45 -13.20
CA ALA A 19 13.47 11.58 -14.25
C ALA A 19 13.03 12.57 -15.35
N THR A 20 13.64 13.76 -15.39
CA THR A 20 14.45 14.20 -16.53
C THR A 20 15.26 15.46 -16.16
N SER A 21 16.58 15.28 -16.11
CA SER A 21 17.67 16.26 -16.28
C SER A 21 17.38 17.75 -16.07
N GLY A 22 17.83 18.29 -14.94
CA GLY A 22 17.97 19.72 -14.73
C GLY A 22 18.66 20.01 -13.39
N SER A 23 19.92 20.43 -13.45
CA SER A 23 20.75 20.74 -12.29
C SER A 23 20.15 21.89 -11.47
N TYR A 24 19.70 21.62 -10.25
CA TYR A 24 19.56 22.64 -9.21
C TYR A 24 20.20 22.15 -7.92
N SER A 25 21.35 22.75 -7.62
CA SER A 25 21.96 22.70 -6.30
C SER A 25 21.09 23.52 -5.36
N SER A 26 20.48 22.87 -4.37
CA SER A 26 20.05 23.51 -3.14
C SER A 26 20.47 22.62 -1.98
N SER A 27 21.52 23.07 -1.33
CA SER A 27 22.08 22.54 -0.10
C SER A 27 21.04 22.56 1.01
N ASN A 28 20.61 21.38 1.43
CA ASN A 28 20.30 21.07 2.81
C ASN A 28 20.78 19.64 3.05
N ALA A 29 21.99 19.54 3.59
CA ALA A 29 22.53 18.31 4.16
C ALA A 29 21.68 17.96 5.40
N VAL A 30 20.55 17.29 5.17
CA VAL A 30 19.95 16.45 6.19
C VAL A 30 20.82 15.21 6.18
N ASN A 31 21.56 15.00 7.26
CA ASN A 31 22.24 13.75 7.53
C ASN A 31 21.16 12.67 7.55
N GLU A 32 20.99 11.97 6.42
CA GLU A 32 20.47 10.61 6.42
C GLU A 32 21.54 9.80 7.16
N GLU A 33 21.39 9.73 8.48
CA GLU A 33 22.11 8.76 9.30
C GLU A 33 21.87 7.41 8.63
N GLU A 34 22.93 6.90 7.99
CA GLU A 34 23.02 5.54 7.51
C GLU A 34 22.62 4.65 8.70
N GLU A 35 21.41 4.09 8.65
CA GLU A 35 21.04 3.01 9.55
C GLU A 35 22.03 1.88 9.26
N GLU A 36 23.05 1.81 10.11
CA GLU A 36 24.05 0.77 10.21
C GLU A 36 23.28 -0.55 10.30
N TYR A 37 23.18 -1.23 9.15
CA TYR A 37 22.47 -2.47 8.95
C TYR A 37 22.94 -3.48 10.01
N ASN A 38 22.15 -3.64 11.04
CA ASN A 38 22.27 -4.79 11.92
C ASN A 38 21.97 -6.00 11.03
N HIS A 39 23.02 -6.76 10.70
CA HIS A 39 23.00 -7.99 9.89
C HIS A 39 22.22 -9.14 10.57
N ALA A 40 21.21 -8.82 11.39
CA ALA A 40 20.19 -9.79 11.76
C ALA A 40 19.53 -10.29 10.47
N GLN A 41 19.66 -11.58 10.22
CA GLN A 41 18.92 -12.23 9.13
C GLN A 41 17.43 -12.04 9.41
N LYS A 42 16.79 -11.15 8.65
CA LYS A 42 15.34 -10.99 8.68
C LYS A 42 14.67 -12.33 8.32
N ILE A 43 13.53 -12.61 8.92
CA ILE A 43 12.77 -13.84 8.69
C ILE A 43 11.82 -13.63 7.49
N PRO A 44 11.81 -14.52 6.47
CA PRO A 44 10.84 -14.45 5.38
C PRO A 44 9.42 -14.72 5.88
N VAL A 45 8.44 -13.97 5.36
CA VAL A 45 7.02 -14.15 5.66
C VAL A 45 6.17 -13.94 4.41
N THR A 46 5.06 -14.67 4.33
CA THR A 46 4.01 -14.45 3.33
C THR A 46 3.03 -13.38 3.82
N MET A 47 2.76 -12.38 2.98
CA MET A 47 1.70 -11.40 3.19
C MET A 47 0.41 -11.92 2.57
N ASP A 48 -0.46 -12.49 3.40
CA ASP A 48 -1.82 -12.85 3.00
C ASP A 48 -2.74 -11.64 3.19
N VAL A 49 -3.15 -11.00 2.09
CA VAL A 49 -3.95 -9.77 2.14
C VAL A 49 -5.41 -10.01 2.58
N SER A 50 -5.89 -11.26 2.55
CA SER A 50 -7.20 -11.63 3.10
C SER A 50 -7.14 -11.88 4.61
N ASN A 51 -5.97 -12.28 5.13
CA ASN A 51 -5.78 -12.70 6.52
C ASN A 51 -4.38 -12.34 7.05
N LEU A 52 -4.14 -11.03 7.20
CA LEU A 52 -2.85 -10.51 7.67
C LEU A 52 -2.51 -10.98 9.09
N ASN A 53 -1.29 -11.50 9.26
CA ASN A 53 -0.77 -11.85 10.57
C ASN A 53 -0.28 -10.59 11.33
N PRO A 54 -0.93 -10.20 12.46
CA PRO A 54 -0.56 -9.00 13.20
C PRO A 54 0.80 -9.09 13.92
N ASP A 55 1.38 -10.29 14.04
CA ASP A 55 2.73 -10.44 14.61
C ASP A 55 3.84 -10.04 13.61
N TRP A 56 3.49 -9.95 12.32
CA TRP A 56 4.43 -9.67 11.22
C TRP A 56 4.20 -8.31 10.57
N PHE A 57 2.97 -7.79 10.62
CA PHE A 57 2.54 -6.60 9.90
C PHE A 57 1.94 -5.53 10.81
N TYR A 58 2.35 -4.29 10.60
CA TYR A 58 1.59 -3.13 11.02
C TYR A 58 0.56 -2.78 9.94
N VAL A 59 -0.70 -2.65 10.33
CA VAL A 59 -1.81 -2.35 9.43
C VAL A 59 -2.54 -1.11 9.93
N GLU A 60 -2.57 -0.06 9.12
CA GLU A 60 -3.32 1.16 9.45
C GLU A 60 -4.83 0.93 9.38
N SER A 61 -5.29 0.26 8.32
CA SER A 61 -6.69 -0.10 8.09
C SER A 61 -6.77 -1.18 7.01
N LEU A 62 -7.69 -2.13 7.17
CA LEU A 62 -7.91 -3.21 6.20
C LEU A 62 -8.67 -2.73 4.96
N GLU A 63 -9.39 -1.60 5.04
CA GLU A 63 -10.18 -1.06 3.93
C GLU A 63 -9.45 0.04 3.14
N SER A 64 -8.50 0.73 3.76
CA SER A 64 -7.80 1.89 3.18
C SER A 64 -6.60 2.25 4.05
N GLY A 65 -5.44 1.67 3.78
CA GLY A 65 -4.30 1.84 4.66
C GLY A 65 -3.00 1.21 4.19
N LEU A 66 -1.92 1.64 4.85
CA LEU A 66 -0.59 1.07 4.69
C LEU A 66 -0.47 -0.26 5.46
N ILE A 67 0.18 -1.23 4.81
CA ILE A 67 0.62 -2.50 5.36
C ILE A 67 2.15 -2.49 5.34
N ASP A 68 2.75 -2.33 6.52
CA ASP A 68 4.19 -2.30 6.71
C ASP A 68 4.68 -3.57 7.40
N VAL A 69 5.81 -4.10 6.95
CA VAL A 69 6.45 -5.27 7.58
C VAL A 69 7.24 -4.85 8.82
N HIS A 70 7.08 -5.59 9.92
CA HIS A 70 7.89 -5.39 11.11
C HIS A 70 9.39 -5.59 10.81
N SER A 71 10.25 -4.86 11.51
CA SER A 71 11.69 -4.76 11.19
C SER A 71 12.45 -6.08 11.23
N GLY A 72 11.96 -7.09 11.97
CA GLY A 72 12.52 -8.44 12.05
C GLY A 72 12.17 -9.36 10.86
N TYR A 73 11.27 -8.93 9.97
CA TYR A 73 10.75 -9.75 8.88
C TYR A 73 10.97 -9.08 7.52
N PHE A 74 10.83 -9.87 6.46
CA PHE A 74 10.72 -9.37 5.09
C PHE A 74 9.70 -10.21 4.32
N VAL A 75 9.04 -9.59 3.35
CA VAL A 75 8.00 -10.25 2.57
C VAL A 75 8.61 -10.84 1.30
N ASP A 76 8.52 -12.16 1.16
CA ASP A 76 8.95 -12.91 -0.02
C ASP A 76 7.81 -13.47 -0.85
N GLU A 77 6.59 -13.42 -0.36
CA GLU A 77 5.40 -13.83 -1.10
C GLU A 77 4.21 -12.97 -0.68
N ILE A 78 3.33 -12.67 -1.63
CA ILE A 78 2.07 -11.97 -1.41
C ILE A 78 0.97 -12.84 -2.00
N VAL A 79 -0.03 -13.16 -1.18
CA VAL A 79 -1.17 -13.99 -1.56
C VAL A 79 -2.48 -13.31 -1.18
N ASP A 80 -3.56 -13.73 -1.81
CA ASP A 80 -4.93 -13.47 -1.39
C ASP A 80 -5.63 -14.83 -1.24
N ASP A 81 -5.78 -15.30 0.01
CA ASP A 81 -6.11 -16.69 0.31
C ASP A 81 -5.11 -17.66 -0.37
N ASP A 82 -5.57 -18.45 -1.35
CA ASP A 82 -4.77 -19.44 -2.07
C ASP A 82 -4.12 -18.87 -3.36
N ASP A 83 -4.47 -17.64 -3.77
CA ASP A 83 -3.99 -17.04 -5.02
C ASP A 83 -2.66 -16.30 -4.80
N VAL A 84 -1.58 -16.79 -5.43
CA VAL A 84 -0.27 -16.12 -5.42
C VAL A 84 -0.31 -14.88 -6.32
N LEU A 85 -0.26 -13.71 -5.69
CA LEU A 85 -0.24 -12.41 -6.38
C LEU A 85 1.17 -12.01 -6.79
N TRP A 86 2.16 -12.36 -5.98
CA TRP A 86 3.56 -12.06 -6.23
C TRP A 86 4.49 -12.98 -5.42
N GLU A 87 5.62 -13.38 -6.02
CA GLU A 87 6.68 -14.16 -5.37
C GLU A 87 8.04 -13.49 -5.59
N SER A 88 8.88 -13.51 -4.55
CA SER A 88 10.23 -12.99 -4.57
C SER A 88 11.08 -13.72 -5.60
N SER A 89 11.75 -12.94 -6.43
CA SER A 89 12.71 -13.43 -7.39
C SER A 89 13.90 -12.47 -7.48
N GLU A 90 15.07 -13.02 -7.76
CA GLU A 90 16.29 -12.24 -8.02
C GLU A 90 16.69 -11.24 -6.91
N GLY A 91 16.32 -11.52 -5.66
CA GLY A 91 16.62 -10.67 -4.51
C GLY A 91 15.71 -9.47 -4.31
N TRP A 92 14.62 -9.35 -5.09
CA TRP A 92 13.54 -8.41 -4.82
C TRP A 92 12.73 -8.86 -3.62
N ARG A 93 12.39 -7.92 -2.75
CA ARG A 93 11.53 -8.15 -1.57
C ARG A 93 10.42 -7.11 -1.56
N CYS A 94 9.22 -7.49 -1.13
CA CYS A 94 8.21 -6.50 -0.85
C CYS A 94 8.56 -5.76 0.45
N THR A 95 8.52 -4.43 0.41
CA THR A 95 8.86 -3.57 1.55
C THR A 95 7.63 -3.03 2.25
N HIS A 96 6.55 -2.82 1.51
CA HIS A 96 5.26 -2.35 2.00
C HIS A 96 4.18 -2.61 0.94
N ALA A 97 2.92 -2.59 1.36
CA ALA A 97 1.77 -2.56 0.47
C ALA A 97 0.76 -1.51 0.92
N PHE A 98 -0.03 -0.98 0.01
CA PHE A 98 -1.16 -0.11 0.30
C PHE A 98 -2.42 -0.75 -0.27
N ILE A 99 -3.45 -0.85 0.56
CA ILE A 99 -4.76 -1.39 0.17
C ILE A 99 -5.80 -0.29 0.15
N GLU A 100 -6.66 -0.29 -0.87
CA GLU A 100 -7.90 0.49 -0.90
C GLU A 100 -9.02 -0.40 -1.43
N SER A 101 -10.08 -0.58 -0.64
CA SER A 101 -11.18 -1.49 -0.94
C SER A 101 -12.55 -0.80 -0.85
N SER A 102 -13.45 -1.19 -1.74
CA SER A 102 -14.90 -0.96 -1.67
C SER A 102 -15.62 -2.32 -1.68
N SER A 103 -16.95 -2.32 -1.66
CA SER A 103 -17.71 -3.58 -1.78
C SER A 103 -17.53 -4.29 -3.13
N THR A 104 -17.05 -3.60 -4.17
CA THR A 104 -17.00 -4.12 -5.53
C THR A 104 -15.59 -4.39 -6.05
N ARG A 105 -14.57 -3.73 -5.47
CA ARG A 105 -13.20 -3.82 -5.96
C ARG A 105 -12.17 -3.47 -4.89
N THR A 106 -10.98 -4.01 -5.07
CA THR A 106 -9.83 -3.77 -4.19
C THR A 106 -8.61 -3.42 -5.04
N LEU A 107 -7.95 -2.32 -4.72
CA LEU A 107 -6.65 -1.95 -5.26
C LEU A 107 -5.57 -2.32 -4.25
N LEU A 108 -4.56 -3.04 -4.72
CA LEU A 108 -3.34 -3.35 -3.98
C LEU A 108 -2.15 -2.72 -4.70
N VAL A 109 -1.46 -1.81 -4.03
CA VAL A 109 -0.21 -1.21 -4.53
C VAL A 109 0.95 -1.73 -3.72
N MET A 110 1.94 -2.35 -4.37
CA MET A 110 3.06 -3.02 -3.73
C MET A 110 4.36 -2.29 -4.04
N GLY A 111 5.15 -2.00 -3.00
CA GLY A 111 6.50 -1.49 -3.11
C GLY A 111 7.51 -2.63 -2.99
N PHE A 112 8.51 -2.66 -3.87
CA PHE A 112 9.60 -3.64 -3.83
C PHE A 112 10.97 -2.97 -3.78
N GLY A 113 11.89 -3.58 -3.04
CA GLY A 113 13.27 -3.11 -2.90
C GLY A 113 14.29 -4.20 -3.24
N LYS A 114 15.40 -3.77 -3.86
CA LYS A 114 16.60 -4.59 -4.11
C LYS A 114 17.85 -3.70 -4.01
N GLY A 115 18.52 -3.71 -2.86
CA GLY A 115 19.67 -2.82 -2.61
C GLY A 115 19.25 -1.36 -2.66
N LYS A 116 19.72 -0.61 -3.67
CA LYS A 116 19.33 0.81 -3.90
C LYS A 116 18.21 0.96 -4.94
N GLU A 117 17.72 -0.14 -5.51
CA GLU A 117 16.68 -0.13 -6.52
C GLU A 117 15.30 -0.31 -5.88
N TYR A 118 14.32 0.43 -6.41
CA TYR A 118 12.93 0.38 -5.98
C TYR A 118 12.01 0.31 -7.20
N ARG A 119 10.92 -0.45 -7.08
CA ARG A 119 9.86 -0.53 -8.08
C ARG A 119 8.50 -0.69 -7.42
N TYR A 120 7.45 -0.33 -8.15
CA TYR A 120 6.07 -0.46 -7.70
C TYR A 120 5.25 -1.25 -8.72
N GLN A 121 4.28 -2.01 -8.23
CA GLN A 121 3.26 -2.69 -9.03
C GLN A 121 1.90 -2.44 -8.41
N ALA A 122 0.86 -2.37 -9.23
CA ALA A 122 -0.52 -2.26 -8.77
C ALA A 122 -1.35 -3.41 -9.34
N LEU A 123 -2.15 -4.02 -8.49
CA LEU A 123 -3.15 -5.02 -8.86
C LEU A 123 -4.53 -4.49 -8.48
N LEU A 124 -5.52 -4.71 -9.35
CA LEU A 124 -6.91 -4.40 -9.11
C LEU A 124 -7.72 -5.70 -9.11
N LYS A 125 -8.39 -5.99 -8.00
CA LYS A 125 -9.38 -7.05 -7.87
C LYS A 125 -10.74 -6.52 -8.29
N GLU A 126 -11.31 -7.08 -9.34
CA GLU A 126 -12.69 -6.80 -9.79
C GLU A 126 -13.37 -8.12 -10.11
N ASN A 127 -14.62 -8.30 -9.67
CA ASN A 127 -15.37 -9.56 -9.84
C ASN A 127 -14.64 -10.81 -9.31
N GLY A 128 -13.79 -10.65 -8.30
CA GLY A 128 -13.02 -11.73 -7.70
C GLY A 128 -11.67 -12.00 -8.37
N GLU A 129 -11.33 -11.34 -9.48
CA GLU A 129 -10.10 -11.60 -10.23
C GLU A 129 -9.12 -10.43 -10.12
N TRP A 130 -7.85 -10.74 -9.85
CA TRP A 130 -6.76 -9.76 -9.83
C TRP A 130 -6.18 -9.51 -11.21
N ASN A 131 -6.06 -8.25 -11.58
CA ASN A 131 -5.44 -7.83 -12.83
C ASN A 131 -4.39 -6.75 -12.57
N GLU A 132 -3.24 -6.86 -13.23
CA GLU A 132 -2.23 -5.79 -13.16
C GLU A 132 -2.77 -4.52 -13.83
N VAL A 133 -2.58 -3.39 -13.15
CA VAL A 133 -2.92 -2.07 -13.67
C VAL A 133 -1.69 -1.18 -13.72
N PRO A 134 -1.57 -0.31 -14.74
CA PRO A 134 -0.46 0.64 -14.81
C PRO A 134 -0.40 1.53 -13.55
N MET A 135 0.79 1.67 -12.96
CA MET A 135 0.99 2.54 -11.80
C MET A 135 0.53 3.99 -12.01
N ILE A 136 0.53 4.46 -13.26
CA ILE A 136 0.05 5.82 -13.62
C ILE A 136 -1.44 6.03 -13.35
N ILE A 137 -2.26 4.97 -13.35
CA ILE A 137 -3.71 5.05 -13.06
C ILE A 137 -4.06 4.63 -11.63
N ALA A 138 -3.11 4.10 -10.85
CA ALA A 138 -3.38 3.58 -9.51
C ALA A 138 -3.91 4.66 -8.54
N SER A 139 -3.43 5.90 -8.66
CA SER A 139 -3.91 7.02 -7.82
C SER A 139 -5.37 7.39 -8.11
N GLU A 140 -5.75 7.42 -9.40
CA GLU A 140 -7.13 7.70 -9.82
C GLU A 140 -8.07 6.58 -9.35
N LEU A 141 -7.62 5.33 -9.44
CA LEU A 141 -8.36 4.17 -8.93
C LEU A 141 -8.54 4.25 -7.42
N SER A 142 -7.49 4.50 -6.65
CA SER A 142 -7.58 4.65 -5.18
C SER A 142 -8.61 5.71 -4.78
N ILE A 143 -8.59 6.89 -5.42
CA ILE A 143 -9.57 7.94 -5.16
C ILE A 143 -11.00 7.49 -5.51
N ALA A 144 -11.17 6.78 -6.61
CA ALA A 144 -12.49 6.32 -7.05
C ALA A 144 -13.06 5.26 -6.09
N ILE A 145 -12.24 4.29 -5.66
CA ILE A 145 -12.62 3.25 -4.70
C ILE A 145 -12.97 3.86 -3.35
N GLY A 146 -12.15 4.80 -2.85
CA GLY A 146 -12.45 5.50 -1.60
C GLY A 146 -13.79 6.25 -1.63
N LYS A 147 -14.17 6.83 -2.79
CA LYS A 147 -15.48 7.47 -2.96
C LYS A 147 -16.64 6.47 -2.93
N GLU A 148 -16.47 5.30 -3.55
CA GLU A 148 -17.48 4.22 -3.51
C GLU A 148 -17.73 3.76 -2.08
N ARG A 149 -16.66 3.47 -1.33
CA ARG A 149 -16.74 3.07 0.08
C ARG A 149 -17.50 4.09 0.95
N VAL A 150 -17.22 5.39 0.78
CA VAL A 150 -17.94 6.45 1.51
C VAL A 150 -19.44 6.48 1.14
N GLN A 151 -19.78 6.26 -0.13
CA GLN A 151 -21.18 6.20 -0.58
C GLN A 151 -21.90 4.98 0.01
N GLU A 152 -21.24 3.82 0.05
CA GLU A 152 -21.77 2.58 0.63
C GLU A 152 -22.07 2.73 2.12
N GLN A 153 -21.12 3.28 2.89
CA GLN A 153 -21.30 3.57 4.31
C GLN A 153 -22.46 4.56 4.56
N SER A 154 -22.59 5.58 3.71
CA SER A 154 -23.69 6.54 3.80
C SER A 154 -25.06 5.90 3.50
N ALA A 155 -25.13 5.03 2.50
CA ALA A 155 -26.35 4.31 2.15
C ALA A 155 -26.77 3.35 3.27
N ALA A 156 -25.83 2.61 3.86
CA ALA A 156 -26.10 1.72 4.99
C ALA A 156 -26.66 2.49 6.19
N GLN A 157 -26.06 3.63 6.55
CA GLN A 157 -26.51 4.44 7.67
C GLN A 157 -27.94 4.99 7.49
N ASN A 158 -28.33 5.32 6.26
CA ASN A 158 -29.68 5.79 5.96
C ASN A 158 -30.74 4.70 6.15
N ILE A 159 -30.40 3.43 5.87
CA ILE A 159 -31.32 2.29 6.09
C ILE A 159 -31.58 2.09 7.59
N TYR A 160 -30.56 2.19 8.44
CA TYR A 160 -30.72 2.01 9.89
C TYR A 160 -31.45 3.16 10.58
N ASN A 161 -31.51 4.34 9.97
CA ASN A 161 -32.16 5.53 10.51
C ASN A 161 -33.59 5.75 9.97
N ALA A 162 -34.08 4.89 9.08
CA ALA A 162 -35.43 4.94 8.48
C ALA A 162 -36.41 4.01 9.19
#